data_AF-A0A066X737-F1
#
_entry.id   AF-A0A066X737-F1
#
_cell.length_a   1.000
_cell.length_b   1.000
_cell.length_c   1.000
_cell.angle_alpha   90.00
_cell.angle_beta   90.00
_cell.angle_gamma   90.00
#
_symmetry.space_group_name_H-M   'P 1'
#
loop_
_entity.id
_entity.type
_entity.pdbx_description
1 polymer ?
#
loop_
_entity_poly.entity_id
_entity_poly.type
_entity_poly.pdbx_seq_one_letter_code
_entity_poly.pdbx_strand_id
1 'polypeptide(L)'
;MLSRNSVEDRSGSAVELLAITPNQTTTPPSPNPSIEDNTPLVDAIDDTRSVSSFRANRFANKDLLSGWFPQIERDENSSWSIWLSKRSRALMVQIGIISTILITNLAVTIFAYSNYGSKNGVGLIYHGDCSTVRQLDQWLHLLINLLGTGMLSASNFCMQLQSAPTRENVDAAHKDGKWLDIGIPSLRNLRYLNKWQRASWALLALSSIPIHLIYNSAVFQSLSSHNYTVAVVKDSFLNGSSWNLETAELNRAGDWGWDDTRVNPLNVDYEKVIQDMQDAASTYEKLNLSACFDLYDDYWKPQGDAIILVKNESVQSTPDDSLLMYVSIVPRLDDWAKNMWALGNGSGNFLAMSPPKPVTKWFLGPNHYEVSRCLVQPPASLDVKCRFEYSPPIMFTIILMNLLKVLVMLVIWKAGRGQGQQQRDNAQETLSTLGDAISSFMREPCKQTVGMGLAAKYDFPAESSWLIQDPPAPRIFKAEAKQWRSAASLRRWAVLLLM
;
A
#
# COMPACT_ATOMS: atom_id res chain seq x y z
N MET A 1 18.19 10.49 -35.25
CA MET A 1 17.92 10.95 -36.62
C MET A 1 17.38 12.37 -36.52
N LEU A 2 18.20 13.36 -36.94
CA LEU A 2 17.88 14.77 -37.26
C LEU A 2 17.29 15.62 -36.11
N SER A 3 18.04 16.47 -35.39
CA SER A 3 18.72 17.72 -35.79
C SER A 3 17.87 18.68 -36.63
N ARG A 4 17.48 19.81 -36.01
CA ARG A 4 17.51 21.12 -36.67
C ARG A 4 17.64 22.25 -35.65
N ASN A 5 18.70 23.02 -35.85
CA ASN A 5 19.03 24.30 -35.22
C ASN A 5 17.96 25.36 -35.52
N SER A 6 17.77 26.27 -34.56
CA SER A 6 17.47 27.67 -34.86
C SER A 6 18.31 28.52 -33.91
N VAL A 7 19.34 29.13 -34.50
CA VAL A 7 20.13 30.22 -33.95
C VAL A 7 19.24 31.45 -33.96
N GLU A 8 19.04 32.09 -32.81
CA GLU A 8 18.65 33.49 -32.78
C GLU A 8 19.57 34.22 -31.80
N ASP A 9 20.52 34.94 -32.41
CA ASP A 9 21.47 35.82 -31.79
C ASP A 9 20.75 37.12 -31.41
N ARG A 10 20.70 37.43 -30.10
CA ARG A 10 20.47 38.79 -29.62
C ARG A 10 21.49 39.11 -28.55
N SER A 11 22.57 39.73 -29.02
CA SER A 11 23.42 40.63 -28.25
C SER A 11 22.57 41.64 -27.47
N GLY A 12 22.90 41.85 -26.19
CA GLY A 12 22.21 42.84 -25.36
C GLY A 12 22.53 42.76 -23.88
N SER A 13 23.64 43.40 -23.50
CA SER A 13 23.94 43.94 -22.17
C SER A 13 24.40 42.95 -21.09
N ALA A 14 25.73 42.79 -21.04
CA ALA A 14 26.46 42.40 -19.84
C ALA A 14 26.11 43.36 -18.69
N VAL A 15 25.82 42.81 -17.50
CA VAL A 15 25.79 43.58 -16.26
C VAL A 15 27.02 43.19 -15.46
N GLU A 16 28.01 44.06 -15.51
CA GLU A 16 29.21 44.03 -14.69
C GLU A 16 28.80 44.30 -13.23
N LEU A 17 28.96 43.29 -12.37
CA LEU A 17 28.79 43.42 -10.92
C LEU A 17 30.14 43.86 -10.34
N LEU A 18 30.26 45.15 -10.06
CA LEU A 18 31.38 45.76 -9.36
C LEU A 18 31.69 44.98 -8.06
N ALA A 19 32.87 44.40 -8.02
CA ALA A 19 33.48 43.89 -6.81
C ALA A 19 33.75 45.07 -5.86
N ILE A 20 33.21 45.03 -4.65
CA ILE A 20 33.66 45.89 -3.55
C ILE A 20 34.93 45.24 -3.02
N THR A 21 36.09 45.82 -3.35
CA THR A 21 37.38 45.45 -2.76
C THR A 21 37.41 45.86 -1.28
N PRO A 22 37.77 44.97 -0.34
CA PRO A 22 38.05 45.36 1.04
C PRO A 22 39.43 46.04 1.11
N ASN A 23 39.48 47.21 1.75
CA ASN A 23 40.72 47.93 2.06
C ASN A 23 41.70 47.03 2.82
N GLN A 24 42.93 46.93 2.31
CA GLN A 24 44.06 46.29 2.99
C GLN A 24 44.49 47.11 4.21
N THR A 25 44.74 46.41 5.31
CA THR A 25 45.47 46.89 6.49
C THR A 25 46.87 46.28 6.48
N THR A 26 47.92 47.07 6.78
CA THR A 26 49.29 46.73 7.28
C THR A 26 50.20 47.94 6.94
N THR A 27 51.10 48.52 7.75
CA THR A 27 51.71 48.32 9.08
C THR A 27 52.54 49.60 9.41
N PRO A 28 53.00 49.84 10.67
CA PRO A 28 53.59 51.12 11.14
C PRO A 28 55.14 51.19 11.07
N PRO A 29 55.75 52.38 11.30
CA PRO A 29 56.82 52.44 12.31
C PRO A 29 56.90 53.76 13.14
N SER A 30 57.08 53.59 14.47
CA SER A 30 57.95 54.29 15.47
C SER A 30 58.16 55.84 15.56
N PRO A 31 58.63 56.36 16.73
CA PRO A 31 58.01 57.51 17.41
C PRO A 31 58.85 58.83 17.50
N ASN A 32 58.22 59.83 18.18
CA ASN A 32 58.75 61.04 18.88
C ASN A 32 58.67 62.41 18.12
N PRO A 33 58.68 63.58 18.82
CA PRO A 33 57.57 64.16 19.62
C PRO A 33 57.39 65.71 19.47
N SER A 34 56.21 66.27 19.76
CA SER A 34 55.99 67.70 20.09
C SER A 34 54.50 67.91 20.40
N ILE A 35 54.06 68.09 21.65
CA ILE A 35 53.95 69.32 22.47
C ILE A 35 52.91 70.33 21.93
N GLU A 36 52.00 70.71 22.84
CA GLU A 36 51.01 71.81 22.86
C GLU A 36 49.77 71.67 21.95
N ASP A 37 48.57 72.12 22.30
CA ASP A 37 47.84 72.51 23.53
C ASP A 37 46.38 72.78 23.06
N ASN A 38 45.43 72.89 24.00
CA ASN A 38 44.05 73.41 23.89
C ASN A 38 42.88 72.40 23.78
N THR A 39 42.32 72.12 24.97
CA THR A 39 40.90 71.89 25.33
C THR A 39 39.88 72.85 24.65
N PRO A 40 38.55 72.69 24.83
CA PRO A 40 37.70 71.51 25.07
C PRO A 40 36.43 71.52 24.17
N LEU A 41 35.61 70.45 24.14
CA LEU A 41 34.14 70.55 24.20
C LEU A 41 33.49 69.15 24.22
N VAL A 42 32.75 68.93 25.30
CA VAL A 42 31.79 67.85 25.49
C VAL A 42 30.59 68.13 24.59
N ASP A 43 30.12 67.14 23.84
CA ASP A 43 28.69 67.01 23.57
C ASP A 43 28.28 65.56 23.34
N ALA A 44 27.14 65.23 23.93
CA ALA A 44 26.54 63.92 24.05
C ALA A 44 26.22 63.30 22.68
N ILE A 45 26.53 62.02 22.52
CA ILE A 45 26.09 61.25 21.36
C ILE A 45 24.67 60.73 21.65
N ASP A 46 23.73 61.42 21.02
CA ASP A 46 22.34 61.04 20.79
C ASP A 46 22.25 59.69 20.07
N ASP A 47 21.63 58.71 20.72
CA ASP A 47 21.51 57.31 20.26
C ASP A 47 20.26 57.15 19.36
N THR A 48 20.07 58.07 18.42
CA THR A 48 19.05 57.99 17.36
C THR A 48 19.70 57.69 16.01
N ARG A 49 20.31 56.50 15.90
CA ARG A 49 20.54 55.90 14.58
C ARG A 49 19.19 55.53 13.96
N SER A 50 18.65 56.46 13.19
CA SER A 50 17.58 56.19 12.24
C SER A 50 17.96 54.94 11.42
N VAL A 51 17.15 53.90 11.53
CA VAL A 51 17.26 52.71 10.69
C VAL A 51 16.95 53.19 9.28
N SER A 52 17.97 53.48 8.48
CA SER A 52 17.81 53.81 7.07
C SER A 52 17.04 52.67 6.43
N SER A 53 15.84 52.95 5.92
CA SER A 53 14.99 51.93 5.27
C SER A 53 15.83 51.22 4.22
N PHE A 54 16.01 49.91 4.35
CA PHE A 54 16.60 49.09 3.31
C PHE A 54 15.73 49.23 2.05
N ARG A 55 16.12 50.15 1.16
CA ARG A 55 15.49 50.33 -0.15
C ARG A 55 16.43 49.72 -1.17
N ALA A 56 16.20 48.46 -1.50
CA ALA A 56 16.91 47.79 -2.58
C ALA A 56 16.60 48.53 -3.89
N ASN A 57 17.62 49.18 -4.48
CA ASN A 57 17.44 50.04 -5.65
C ASN A 57 17.32 49.28 -6.98
N ARG A 58 17.34 47.94 -6.96
CA ARG A 58 17.20 47.09 -8.15
C ARG A 58 16.42 45.83 -7.78
N PHE A 59 15.10 45.89 -7.93
CA PHE A 59 14.29 44.67 -7.95
C PHE A 59 14.44 44.01 -9.32
N ALA A 60 14.45 42.67 -9.36
CA ALA A 60 14.40 41.94 -10.63
C ALA A 60 13.09 42.27 -11.37
N ASN A 61 13.16 42.34 -12.70
CA ASN A 61 12.03 42.70 -13.55
C ASN A 61 10.86 41.71 -13.33
N LYS A 62 9.63 42.23 -13.12
CA LYS A 62 8.39 41.45 -12.92
C LYS A 62 8.16 40.43 -14.04
N ASP A 63 8.49 40.78 -15.28
CA ASP A 63 8.33 39.92 -16.45
C ASP A 63 9.32 38.74 -16.43
N LEU A 64 10.54 38.97 -15.94
CA LEU A 64 11.57 37.94 -15.80
C LEU A 64 11.21 36.93 -14.70
N LEU A 65 10.53 37.39 -13.66
CA LEU A 65 10.06 36.57 -12.54
C LEU A 65 8.68 35.93 -12.80
N SER A 66 7.96 36.36 -13.84
CA SER A 66 6.58 35.93 -14.11
C SER A 66 6.43 34.44 -14.44
N GLY A 67 7.50 33.78 -14.92
CA GLY A 67 7.51 32.34 -15.14
C GLY A 67 7.62 31.51 -13.85
N TRP A 68 8.06 32.12 -12.75
CA TRP A 68 8.35 31.46 -11.47
C TRP A 68 7.39 31.85 -10.36
N PHE A 69 6.74 33.01 -10.49
CA PHE A 69 5.77 33.53 -9.51
C PHE A 69 4.40 33.72 -10.16
N PRO A 70 3.29 33.32 -9.52
CA PRO A 70 1.95 33.59 -10.02
C PRO A 70 1.74 35.09 -10.25
N GLN A 71 1.26 35.46 -11.43
CA GLN A 71 0.91 36.85 -11.72
C GLN A 71 -0.18 37.34 -10.77
N ILE A 72 0.11 38.42 -10.04
CA ILE A 72 -0.72 39.01 -8.97
C ILE A 72 -2.08 39.53 -9.51
N GLU A 73 -2.25 39.66 -10.83
CA GLU A 73 -3.46 40.18 -11.49
C GLU A 73 -4.54 39.13 -11.82
N ARG A 74 -4.37 37.85 -11.47
CA ARG A 74 -5.46 36.87 -11.61
C ARG A 74 -6.34 36.86 -10.36
N ASP A 75 -7.53 37.41 -10.52
CA ASP A 75 -8.64 37.44 -9.59
C ASP A 75 -9.22 36.04 -9.29
N GLU A 76 -9.75 35.85 -8.07
CA GLU A 76 -10.26 34.55 -7.57
C GLU A 76 -11.34 33.91 -8.44
N ASN A 77 -12.05 34.71 -9.25
CA ASN A 77 -13.11 34.24 -10.12
C ASN A 77 -12.60 33.67 -11.45
N SER A 78 -11.36 33.97 -11.86
CA SER A 78 -10.84 33.54 -13.18
C SER A 78 -9.94 32.31 -13.12
N SER A 79 -9.48 31.86 -11.93
CA SER A 79 -8.59 30.70 -11.82
C SER A 79 -8.96 29.72 -10.71
N TRP A 80 -9.34 28.50 -11.12
CA TRP A 80 -9.62 27.37 -10.22
C TRP A 80 -8.43 27.01 -9.32
N SER A 81 -7.19 27.20 -9.80
CA SER A 81 -5.98 26.97 -9.02
C SER A 81 -5.83 27.93 -7.83
N ILE A 82 -6.22 29.20 -8.02
CA ILE A 82 -6.20 30.23 -6.97
C ILE A 82 -7.35 30.01 -5.99
N TRP A 83 -8.50 29.55 -6.48
CA TRP A 83 -9.61 29.17 -5.61
C TRP A 83 -9.25 28.00 -4.68
N LEU A 84 -8.58 26.97 -5.22
CA LEU A 84 -8.12 25.80 -4.47
C LEU A 84 -6.95 26.08 -3.52
N SER A 85 -6.17 27.14 -3.75
CA SER A 85 -5.00 27.45 -2.91
C SER A 85 -5.37 27.82 -1.47
N LYS A 86 -6.61 28.26 -1.23
CA LYS A 86 -7.08 28.56 0.13
C LYS A 86 -7.28 27.27 0.93
N ARG A 87 -6.57 27.18 2.06
CA ARG A 87 -6.63 26.09 3.05
C ARG A 87 -8.05 25.59 3.32
N SER A 88 -9.00 26.49 3.58
CA SER A 88 -10.38 26.12 3.95
C SER A 88 -11.16 25.48 2.79
N ARG A 89 -10.88 25.88 1.54
CA ARG A 89 -11.52 25.33 0.32
C ARG A 89 -10.90 24.00 -0.06
N ALA A 90 -9.57 23.88 -0.02
CA ALA A 90 -8.87 22.62 -0.21
C ALA A 90 -9.34 21.54 0.79
N LEU A 91 -9.50 21.91 2.07
CA LEU A 91 -10.07 21.01 3.08
C LEU A 91 -11.49 20.56 2.74
N MET A 92 -12.36 21.43 2.21
CA MET A 92 -13.71 21.03 1.80
C MET A 92 -13.69 20.00 0.67
N VAL A 93 -12.79 20.16 -0.30
CA VAL A 93 -12.64 19.19 -1.40
C VAL A 93 -12.24 17.82 -0.83
N GLN A 94 -11.27 17.78 0.09
CA GLN A 94 -10.86 16.51 0.72
C GLN A 94 -11.97 15.88 1.56
N ILE A 95 -12.73 16.68 2.32
CA ILE A 95 -13.92 16.21 3.05
C ILE A 95 -14.94 15.63 2.08
N GLY A 96 -15.17 16.30 0.94
CA GLY A 96 -16.05 15.82 -0.13
C GLY A 96 -15.61 14.47 -0.68
N ILE A 97 -14.32 14.29 -0.96
CA ILE A 97 -13.75 13.02 -1.43
C ILE A 97 -14.02 11.89 -0.43
N ILE A 98 -13.66 12.06 0.85
CA ILE A 98 -13.88 11.00 1.85
C ILE A 98 -15.37 10.77 2.08
N SER A 99 -16.21 11.82 2.05
CA SER A 99 -17.66 11.68 2.20
C SER A 99 -18.28 10.88 1.06
N THR A 100 -17.87 11.13 -0.19
CA THR A 100 -18.29 10.34 -1.35
C THR A 100 -17.87 8.88 -1.19
N ILE A 101 -16.62 8.63 -0.80
CA ILE A 101 -16.11 7.27 -0.59
C ILE A 101 -16.88 6.56 0.54
N LEU A 102 -17.19 7.26 1.63
CA LEU A 102 -18.02 6.74 2.73
C LEU A 102 -19.43 6.36 2.22
N ILE A 103 -20.06 7.22 1.43
CA ILE A 103 -21.40 6.95 0.86
C ILE A 103 -21.34 5.75 -0.09
N THR A 104 -20.33 5.67 -0.97
CA THR A 104 -20.15 4.52 -1.86
C THR A 104 -19.95 3.23 -1.07
N ASN A 105 -19.07 3.22 -0.07
CA ASN A 105 -18.84 2.05 0.77
C ASN A 105 -20.08 1.65 1.56
N LEU A 106 -20.82 2.62 2.10
CA LEU A 106 -22.07 2.37 2.80
C LEU A 106 -23.11 1.76 1.86
N ALA A 107 -23.31 2.34 0.67
CA ALA A 107 -24.27 1.87 -0.32
C ALA A 107 -23.94 0.44 -0.78
N VAL A 108 -22.68 0.15 -1.11
CA VAL A 108 -22.23 -1.19 -1.53
C VAL A 108 -22.37 -2.19 -0.39
N THR A 109 -22.03 -1.81 0.85
CA THR A 109 -22.18 -2.71 2.01
C THR A 109 -23.64 -3.03 2.30
N ILE A 110 -24.52 -2.02 2.29
CA ILE A 110 -25.97 -2.22 2.48
C ILE A 110 -26.53 -3.09 1.37
N PHE A 111 -26.14 -2.84 0.11
CA PHE A 111 -26.55 -3.65 -1.03
C PHE A 111 -26.09 -5.10 -0.87
N ALA A 112 -24.82 -5.34 -0.55
CA ALA A 112 -24.27 -6.68 -0.40
C ALA A 112 -24.94 -7.43 0.76
N TYR A 113 -25.07 -6.79 1.91
CA TYR A 113 -25.66 -7.38 3.10
C TYR A 113 -27.15 -7.69 2.94
N SER A 114 -27.91 -6.79 2.31
CA SER A 114 -29.36 -6.96 2.16
C SER A 114 -29.74 -8.00 1.10
N ASN A 115 -28.94 -8.15 0.04
CA ASN A 115 -29.24 -9.10 -1.05
C ASN A 115 -28.64 -10.49 -0.82
N TYR A 116 -27.43 -10.58 -0.24
CA TYR A 116 -26.70 -11.85 -0.13
C TYR A 116 -26.59 -12.38 1.30
N GLY A 117 -26.81 -11.52 2.31
CA GLY A 117 -26.63 -11.88 3.71
C GLY A 117 -25.19 -12.29 4.05
N SER A 118 -25.02 -12.88 5.24
CA SER A 118 -23.74 -13.45 5.68
C SER A 118 -23.96 -14.58 6.67
N LYS A 119 -23.10 -15.60 6.62
CA LYS A 119 -22.99 -16.68 7.61
C LYS A 119 -21.56 -16.69 8.15
N ASN A 120 -21.39 -16.74 9.47
CA ASN A 120 -20.08 -16.77 10.15
C ASN A 120 -19.12 -15.63 9.74
N GLY A 121 -19.64 -14.45 9.40
CA GLY A 121 -18.82 -13.29 9.02
C GLY A 121 -18.31 -13.31 7.57
N VAL A 122 -18.83 -14.23 6.74
CA VAL A 122 -18.58 -14.29 5.29
C VAL A 122 -19.91 -14.29 4.56
N GLY A 123 -20.04 -13.55 3.46
CA GLY A 123 -21.22 -13.57 2.60
C GLY A 123 -20.85 -14.03 1.20
N LEU A 124 -21.74 -14.80 0.57
CA LEU A 124 -21.55 -15.38 -0.77
C LEU A 124 -22.29 -14.52 -1.81
N ILE A 125 -21.55 -13.81 -2.66
CA ILE A 125 -22.12 -12.94 -3.70
C ILE A 125 -22.43 -13.74 -4.96
N TYR A 126 -21.52 -14.62 -5.37
CA TYR A 126 -21.66 -15.40 -6.59
C TYR A 126 -21.04 -16.79 -6.44
N HIS A 127 -21.70 -17.78 -7.02
CA HIS A 127 -21.24 -19.16 -7.08
C HIS A 127 -21.52 -19.71 -8.47
N GLY A 128 -20.47 -20.05 -9.22
CA GLY A 128 -20.59 -20.44 -10.62
C GLY A 128 -19.25 -20.37 -11.33
N ASP A 129 -19.24 -19.86 -12.57
CA ASP A 129 -18.06 -19.90 -13.43
C ASP A 129 -16.87 -19.13 -12.85
N CYS A 130 -15.71 -19.79 -12.82
CA CYS A 130 -14.46 -19.19 -12.35
C CYS A 130 -13.99 -18.00 -13.18
N SER A 131 -14.34 -17.93 -14.46
CA SER A 131 -14.03 -16.77 -15.32
C SER A 131 -14.78 -15.52 -14.86
N THR A 132 -16.07 -15.64 -14.54
CA THR A 132 -16.92 -14.56 -14.01
C THR A 132 -16.43 -14.11 -12.64
N VAL A 133 -16.14 -15.05 -11.73
CA VAL A 133 -15.56 -14.74 -10.41
C VAL A 133 -14.25 -13.97 -10.55
N ARG A 134 -13.36 -14.42 -11.44
CA ARG A 134 -12.08 -13.76 -11.68
C ARG A 134 -12.24 -12.34 -12.22
N GLN A 135 -13.21 -12.10 -13.11
CA GLN A 135 -13.49 -10.74 -13.61
C GLN A 135 -14.05 -9.84 -12.50
N LEU A 136 -14.99 -10.35 -11.70
CA LEU A 136 -15.55 -9.61 -10.56
C LEU A 136 -14.46 -9.24 -9.55
N ASP A 137 -13.62 -10.21 -9.19
CA ASP A 137 -12.49 -10.03 -8.28
C ASP A 137 -11.54 -8.94 -8.78
N GLN A 138 -11.13 -8.99 -10.05
CA GLN A 138 -10.25 -8.00 -10.66
C GLN A 138 -10.83 -6.58 -10.63
N TRP A 139 -12.09 -6.41 -11.05
CA TRP A 139 -12.72 -5.08 -11.11
C TRP A 139 -12.99 -4.50 -9.73
N LEU A 140 -13.41 -5.32 -8.76
CA LEU A 140 -13.64 -4.87 -7.40
C LEU A 140 -12.34 -4.53 -6.69
N HIS A 141 -11.26 -5.27 -6.89
CA HIS A 141 -9.94 -4.90 -6.37
C HIS A 141 -9.41 -3.60 -6.99
N LEU A 142 -9.64 -3.37 -8.28
CA LEU A 142 -9.31 -2.08 -8.90
C LEU A 142 -10.07 -0.92 -8.25
N LEU A 143 -11.38 -1.09 -8.03
CA LEU A 143 -12.21 -0.11 -7.34
C LEU A 143 -11.72 0.13 -5.90
N ILE A 144 -11.45 -0.93 -5.15
CA ILE A 144 -10.94 -0.86 -3.77
C ILE A 144 -9.62 -0.09 -3.73
N ASN A 145 -8.69 -0.36 -4.65
CA ASN A 145 -7.41 0.34 -4.72
C ASN A 145 -7.58 1.82 -5.08
N LEU A 146 -8.52 2.15 -5.98
CA LEU A 146 -8.84 3.53 -6.32
C LEU A 146 -9.41 4.30 -5.12
N LEU A 147 -10.41 3.71 -4.43
CA LEU A 147 -11.00 4.30 -3.23
C LEU A 147 -9.98 4.42 -2.10
N GLY A 148 -9.16 3.38 -1.89
CA GLY A 148 -8.05 3.35 -0.94
C GLY A 148 -7.06 4.49 -1.16
N THR A 149 -6.61 4.67 -2.40
CA THR A 149 -5.70 5.76 -2.79
C THR A 149 -6.31 7.14 -2.54
N GLY A 150 -7.59 7.32 -2.89
CA GLY A 150 -8.32 8.56 -2.64
C GLY A 150 -8.41 8.91 -1.15
N MET A 151 -8.74 7.94 -0.30
CA MET A 151 -8.78 8.12 1.15
C MET A 151 -7.42 8.45 1.75
N LEU A 152 -6.35 7.81 1.24
CA LEU A 152 -4.98 8.08 1.69
C LEU A 152 -4.58 9.50 1.38
N SER A 153 -4.81 9.93 0.13
CA SER A 153 -4.48 11.27 -0.36
C SER A 153 -5.16 12.34 0.50
N ALA A 154 -6.47 12.19 0.73
CA ALA A 154 -7.24 13.11 1.56
C ALA A 154 -6.78 13.13 3.03
N SER A 155 -6.52 11.96 3.61
CA SER A 155 -6.01 11.85 4.99
C SER A 155 -4.62 12.46 5.11
N ASN A 156 -3.72 12.21 4.16
CA ASN A 156 -2.37 12.75 4.13
C ASN A 156 -2.37 14.27 4.02
N PHE A 157 -3.22 14.85 3.17
CA PHE A 157 -3.38 16.30 3.07
C PHE A 157 -3.78 16.91 4.43
N CYS A 158 -4.78 16.35 5.11
CA CYS A 158 -5.19 16.85 6.42
C CYS A 158 -4.13 16.64 7.50
N MET A 159 -3.42 15.52 7.47
CA MET A 159 -2.29 15.26 8.37
C MET A 159 -1.17 16.28 8.19
N GLN A 160 -0.82 16.63 6.95
CA GLN A 160 0.16 17.68 6.66
C GLN A 160 -0.25 19.01 7.28
N LEU A 161 -1.51 19.39 7.10
CA LEU A 161 -2.04 20.62 7.64
C LEU A 161 -2.04 20.66 9.17
N GLN A 162 -2.31 19.52 9.81
CA GLN A 162 -2.23 19.40 11.27
C GLN A 162 -0.80 19.31 11.80
N SER A 163 0.18 18.96 10.96
CA SER A 163 1.60 18.97 11.31
C SER A 163 2.28 20.34 11.09
N ALA A 164 1.57 21.32 10.55
CA ALA A 164 2.09 22.65 10.27
C ALA A 164 2.27 23.47 11.58
N PRO A 165 3.45 24.07 11.81
CA PRO A 165 3.71 24.88 12.99
C PRO A 165 3.11 26.29 12.86
N THR A 166 2.82 26.93 13.99
CA THR A 166 2.51 28.37 14.04
C THR A 166 3.79 29.20 14.13
N ARG A 167 3.70 30.51 13.83
CA ARG A 167 4.81 31.46 14.01
C ARG A 167 5.38 31.40 15.42
N GLU A 168 4.52 31.36 16.44
CA GLU A 168 4.90 31.20 17.85
C GLU A 168 5.68 29.90 18.11
N ASN A 169 5.23 28.77 17.56
CA ASN A 169 5.94 27.50 17.73
C ASN A 169 7.35 27.55 17.12
N VAL A 170 7.50 28.24 15.99
CA VAL A 170 8.80 28.43 15.34
C VAL A 170 9.69 29.35 16.18
N ASP A 171 9.17 30.47 16.69
CA ASP A 171 9.96 31.36 17.56
C ASP A 171 10.36 30.68 18.87
N ALA A 172 9.47 29.88 19.46
CA ALA A 172 9.78 29.09 20.65
C ALA A 172 10.90 28.07 20.36
N ALA A 173 10.83 27.37 19.22
CA ALA A 173 11.89 26.45 18.82
C ALA A 173 13.22 27.19 18.54
N HIS A 174 13.17 28.35 17.89
CA HIS A 174 14.36 29.15 17.58
C HIS A 174 15.04 29.70 18.83
N LYS A 175 14.29 30.02 19.90
CA LYS A 175 14.86 30.40 21.21
C LYS A 175 15.70 29.28 21.83
N ASP A 176 15.36 28.03 21.56
CA ASP A 176 16.13 26.86 21.99
C ASP A 176 17.25 26.47 20.99
N GLY A 177 17.39 27.21 19.88
CA GLY A 177 18.28 26.88 18.78
C GLY A 177 17.87 25.60 18.04
N LYS A 178 16.56 25.38 17.88
CA LYS A 178 15.96 24.23 17.18
C LYS A 178 15.04 24.70 16.06
N TRP A 179 15.00 23.95 14.95
CA TRP A 179 14.23 24.31 13.75
C TRP A 179 12.96 23.46 13.61
N LEU A 180 12.00 23.92 12.82
CA LEU A 180 10.80 23.16 12.45
C LEU A 180 10.68 23.06 10.94
N ASP A 181 10.07 21.98 10.46
CA ASP A 181 9.79 21.83 9.02
C ASP A 181 8.55 22.65 8.65
N ILE A 182 8.56 23.32 7.50
CA ILE A 182 7.41 24.07 6.98
C ILE A 182 7.12 23.60 5.54
N GLY A 183 5.84 23.46 5.18
CA GLY A 183 5.44 23.09 3.83
C GLY A 183 5.60 21.62 3.48
N ILE A 184 5.95 20.77 4.45
CA ILE A 184 6.17 19.33 4.25
C ILE A 184 5.64 18.51 5.44
N PRO A 185 5.27 17.24 5.23
CA PRO A 185 4.95 16.30 6.31
C PRO A 185 6.11 16.18 7.31
N SER A 186 5.83 16.41 8.61
CA SER A 186 6.87 16.28 9.65
C SER A 186 6.33 15.76 10.98
N LEU A 187 6.81 14.57 11.36
CA LEU A 187 6.57 13.97 12.68
C LEU A 187 7.32 14.72 13.80
N ARG A 188 8.44 15.38 13.47
CA ARG A 188 9.22 16.18 14.43
C ARG A 188 8.39 17.34 14.96
N ASN A 189 7.66 18.00 14.08
CA ASN A 189 6.83 19.15 14.45
C ASN A 189 5.79 18.78 15.50
N LEU A 190 5.22 17.57 15.46
CA LEU A 190 4.16 17.12 16.37
C LEU A 190 4.49 17.31 17.86
N ARG A 191 5.78 17.30 18.24
CA ARG A 191 6.23 17.52 19.62
C ARG A 191 6.02 18.96 20.10
N TYR A 192 6.05 19.92 19.18
CA TYR A 192 5.88 21.36 19.43
C TYR A 192 4.45 21.85 19.21
N LEU A 193 3.57 20.99 18.69
CA LEU A 193 2.17 21.31 18.43
C LEU A 193 1.29 21.07 19.66
N ASN A 194 0.12 21.72 19.67
CA ASN A 194 -0.86 21.55 20.73
C ASN A 194 -1.45 20.13 20.77
N LYS A 195 -2.06 19.77 21.91
CA LYS A 195 -2.60 18.42 22.13
C LYS A 195 -3.67 18.03 21.10
N TRP A 196 -4.48 18.98 20.65
CA TRP A 196 -5.53 18.76 19.65
C TRP A 196 -4.98 18.40 18.27
N GLN A 197 -4.01 19.16 17.77
CA GLN A 197 -3.33 18.89 16.50
C GLN A 197 -2.68 17.50 16.52
N ARG A 198 -2.00 17.17 17.61
CA ARG A 198 -1.38 15.84 17.80
C ARG A 198 -2.42 14.71 17.83
N ALA A 199 -3.50 14.89 18.58
CA ALA A 199 -4.55 13.88 18.69
C ALA A 199 -5.29 13.66 17.36
N SER A 200 -5.70 14.74 16.68
CA SER A 200 -6.37 14.65 15.37
C SER A 200 -5.46 14.06 14.29
N TRP A 201 -4.17 14.42 14.29
CA TRP A 201 -3.18 13.78 13.41
C TRP A 201 -3.07 12.27 13.68
N ALA A 202 -2.96 11.87 14.95
CA ALA A 202 -2.85 10.46 15.35
C ALA A 202 -4.11 9.66 14.99
N LEU A 203 -5.30 10.23 15.19
CA LEU A 203 -6.58 9.60 14.81
C LEU A 203 -6.66 9.37 13.30
N LEU A 204 -6.21 10.35 12.49
CA LEU A 204 -6.17 10.18 11.02
C LEU A 204 -5.16 9.11 10.60
N ALA A 205 -3.98 9.06 11.22
CA ALA A 205 -2.96 8.06 10.93
C ALA A 205 -3.41 6.63 11.32
N LEU A 206 -3.89 6.46 12.56
CA LEU A 206 -4.34 5.17 13.10
C LEU A 206 -5.58 4.62 12.38
N SER A 207 -6.41 5.49 11.79
CA SER A 207 -7.54 5.07 10.96
C SER A 207 -7.14 4.80 9.50
N SER A 208 -6.02 5.31 8.99
CA SER A 208 -5.56 5.05 7.61
C SER A 208 -4.87 3.70 7.47
N ILE A 209 -3.93 3.40 8.38
CA ILE A 209 -3.05 2.23 8.24
C ILE A 209 -3.86 0.91 8.18
N PRO A 210 -4.83 0.65 9.08
CA PRO A 210 -5.58 -0.59 9.02
C PRO A 210 -6.43 -0.71 7.75
N ILE A 211 -7.06 0.39 7.30
CA ILE A 211 -7.84 0.40 6.05
C ILE A 211 -6.96 -0.03 4.88
N HIS A 212 -5.76 0.52 4.73
CA HIS A 212 -4.86 0.13 3.62
C HIS A 212 -4.49 -1.35 3.63
N LEU A 213 -4.33 -1.93 4.81
CA LEU A 213 -3.91 -3.33 4.95
C LEU A 213 -5.07 -4.30 4.71
N ILE A 214 -6.27 -4.01 5.24
CA ILE A 214 -7.37 -4.99 5.27
C ILE A 214 -8.40 -4.81 4.15
N TYR A 215 -8.42 -3.66 3.46
CA TYR A 215 -9.47 -3.37 2.47
C TYR A 215 -9.41 -4.29 1.25
N ASN A 216 -8.21 -4.71 0.85
CA ASN A 216 -8.04 -5.73 -0.20
C ASN A 216 -8.59 -7.10 0.20
N SER A 217 -8.80 -7.35 1.50
CA SER A 217 -9.41 -8.60 1.98
C SER A 217 -10.92 -8.48 2.21
N ALA A 218 -11.54 -7.34 1.88
CA ALA A 218 -12.98 -7.14 2.05
C ALA A 218 -13.80 -8.02 1.09
N VAL A 219 -13.23 -8.36 -0.06
CA VAL A 219 -13.78 -9.31 -1.03
C VAL A 219 -12.68 -10.30 -1.40
N PHE A 220 -13.05 -11.54 -1.68
CA PHE A 220 -12.08 -12.57 -2.04
C PHE A 220 -12.74 -13.69 -2.84
N GLN A 221 -11.93 -14.36 -3.66
CA GLN A 221 -12.31 -15.59 -4.33
C GLN A 221 -11.92 -16.80 -3.49
N SER A 222 -12.80 -17.78 -3.40
CA SER A 222 -12.49 -19.12 -2.91
C SER A 222 -12.76 -20.16 -4.01
N LEU A 223 -11.84 -21.12 -4.13
CA LEU A 223 -12.00 -22.28 -5.00
C LEU A 223 -12.89 -23.29 -4.30
N SER A 224 -13.95 -23.75 -4.96
CA SER A 224 -14.65 -24.94 -4.47
C SER A 224 -13.77 -26.15 -4.78
N SER A 225 -13.59 -27.01 -3.79
CA SER A 225 -12.98 -28.31 -4.01
C SER A 225 -14.05 -29.28 -4.52
N HIS A 226 -13.67 -30.15 -5.45
CA HIS A 226 -14.59 -31.10 -6.10
C HIS A 226 -14.51 -32.45 -5.41
N ASN A 227 -15.67 -33.08 -5.24
CA ASN A 227 -15.70 -34.50 -4.91
C ASN A 227 -15.23 -35.26 -6.14
N TYR A 228 -14.38 -36.25 -5.94
CA TYR A 228 -13.90 -37.11 -7.01
C TYR A 228 -13.80 -38.55 -6.54
N THR A 229 -13.89 -39.47 -7.49
CA THR A 229 -13.83 -40.91 -7.28
C THR A 229 -12.61 -41.48 -7.96
N VAL A 230 -11.92 -42.35 -7.25
CA VAL A 230 -10.75 -43.07 -7.74
C VAL A 230 -11.12 -44.54 -7.84
N ALA A 231 -10.97 -45.11 -9.03
CA ALA A 231 -11.15 -46.54 -9.27
C ALA A 231 -9.80 -47.16 -9.62
N VAL A 232 -9.38 -48.18 -8.87
CA VAL A 232 -8.19 -48.99 -9.15
C VAL A 232 -8.64 -50.22 -9.93
N VAL A 233 -8.13 -50.40 -11.13
CA VAL A 233 -8.66 -51.37 -12.09
C VAL A 233 -7.58 -52.14 -12.85
N LYS A 234 -7.96 -53.28 -13.41
CA LYS A 234 -7.18 -54.04 -14.41
C LYS A 234 -7.30 -53.38 -15.79
N ASP A 235 -6.37 -53.65 -16.70
CA ASP A 235 -6.49 -53.20 -18.10
C ASP A 235 -7.78 -53.71 -18.78
N SER A 236 -8.33 -54.85 -18.34
CA SER A 236 -9.58 -55.41 -18.87
C SER A 236 -10.83 -54.56 -18.56
N PHE A 237 -10.78 -53.70 -17.54
CA PHE A 237 -11.87 -52.77 -17.21
C PHE A 237 -12.17 -51.82 -18.38
N LEU A 238 -11.13 -51.36 -19.08
CA LEU A 238 -11.27 -50.48 -20.25
C LEU A 238 -11.92 -51.17 -21.45
N ASN A 239 -11.95 -52.50 -21.46
CA ASN A 239 -12.56 -53.31 -22.52
C ASN A 239 -14.01 -53.72 -22.19
N GLY A 240 -14.59 -53.21 -21.09
CA GLY A 240 -15.95 -53.54 -20.67
C GLY A 240 -16.08 -54.88 -19.95
N SER A 241 -14.99 -55.39 -19.35
CA SER A 241 -15.10 -56.55 -18.46
C SER A 241 -16.00 -56.24 -17.26
N SER A 242 -16.65 -57.28 -16.74
CA SER A 242 -17.46 -57.18 -15.52
C SER A 242 -16.61 -56.80 -14.31
N TRP A 243 -17.29 -56.31 -13.29
CA TRP A 243 -16.71 -55.96 -12.00
C TRP A 243 -17.75 -56.20 -10.90
N ASN A 244 -17.28 -56.44 -9.67
CA ASN A 244 -18.15 -56.59 -8.51
C ASN A 244 -17.73 -55.62 -7.40
N LEU A 245 -18.68 -54.80 -6.95
CA LEU A 245 -18.43 -53.82 -5.89
C LEU A 245 -18.05 -54.51 -4.57
N GLU A 246 -18.66 -55.65 -4.23
CA GLU A 246 -18.39 -56.39 -2.99
C GLU A 246 -16.92 -56.86 -2.91
N THR A 247 -16.37 -57.35 -4.03
CA THR A 247 -14.94 -57.71 -4.09
C THR A 247 -14.05 -56.49 -3.89
N ALA A 248 -14.43 -55.36 -4.51
CA ALA A 248 -13.67 -54.12 -4.40
C ALA A 248 -13.69 -53.55 -2.97
N GLU A 249 -14.82 -53.69 -2.28
CA GLU A 249 -14.97 -53.34 -0.86
C GLU A 249 -14.13 -54.25 0.06
N LEU A 250 -14.11 -55.56 -0.20
CA LEU A 250 -13.27 -56.50 0.54
C LEU A 250 -11.77 -56.19 0.35
N ASN A 251 -11.35 -55.82 -0.85
CA ASN A 251 -9.94 -55.52 -1.15
C ASN A 251 -9.44 -54.24 -0.49
N ARG A 252 -10.32 -53.26 -0.26
CA ARG A 252 -9.97 -52.00 0.42
C ARG A 252 -10.07 -52.07 1.93
N ALA A 253 -10.69 -53.12 2.47
CA ALA A 253 -11.02 -53.24 3.88
C ALA A 253 -9.77 -53.11 4.78
N GLY A 254 -9.89 -52.31 5.85
CA GLY A 254 -8.84 -52.16 6.85
C GLY A 254 -7.73 -51.14 6.53
N ASP A 255 -7.74 -50.50 5.36
CA ASP A 255 -6.88 -49.34 5.06
C ASP A 255 -7.65 -48.04 5.27
N TRP A 256 -7.18 -47.18 6.20
CA TRP A 256 -7.85 -45.92 6.51
C TRP A 256 -7.91 -44.93 5.34
N GLY A 257 -7.01 -45.03 4.35
CA GLY A 257 -7.08 -44.22 3.12
C GLY A 257 -8.24 -44.60 2.20
N TRP A 258 -8.82 -45.80 2.37
CA TRP A 258 -9.80 -46.39 1.46
C TRP A 258 -11.09 -46.88 2.15
N ASP A 259 -11.06 -47.11 3.46
CA ASP A 259 -12.13 -47.74 4.26
C ASP A 259 -12.38 -47.01 5.59
N ASP A 260 -12.38 -45.67 5.55
CA ASP A 260 -12.81 -44.84 6.67
C ASP A 260 -14.24 -44.35 6.47
N THR A 261 -14.99 -44.21 7.57
CA THR A 261 -16.38 -43.70 7.60
C THR A 261 -16.62 -42.35 6.93
N ARG A 262 -15.56 -41.57 6.73
CA ARG A 262 -15.60 -40.21 6.15
C ARG A 262 -15.26 -40.19 4.66
N VAL A 263 -14.75 -41.28 4.08
CA VAL A 263 -14.74 -41.50 2.62
C VAL A 263 -15.97 -42.31 2.23
N ASN A 264 -16.29 -42.36 0.93
CA ASN A 264 -17.44 -43.11 0.42
C ASN A 264 -18.78 -42.75 1.12
N PRO A 265 -19.35 -41.55 0.88
CA PRO A 265 -20.67 -41.18 1.40
C PRO A 265 -21.76 -42.23 1.09
N LEU A 266 -22.58 -42.58 2.08
CA LEU A 266 -23.61 -43.63 1.95
C LEU A 266 -24.74 -43.31 0.94
N ASN A 267 -24.90 -42.04 0.55
CA ASN A 267 -25.98 -41.58 -0.32
C ASN A 267 -25.57 -41.53 -1.81
N VAL A 268 -24.46 -42.18 -2.18
CA VAL A 268 -23.94 -42.21 -3.55
C VAL A 268 -24.11 -43.62 -4.12
N ASP A 269 -24.63 -43.71 -5.33
CA ASP A 269 -24.75 -44.95 -6.09
C ASP A 269 -23.41 -45.24 -6.80
N TYR A 270 -22.54 -46.01 -6.13
CA TYR A 270 -21.22 -46.35 -6.66
C TYR A 270 -21.27 -47.25 -7.88
N GLU A 271 -22.30 -48.08 -8.02
CA GLU A 271 -22.45 -48.90 -9.23
C GLU A 271 -22.59 -48.00 -10.45
N LYS A 272 -23.46 -46.98 -10.35
CA LYS A 272 -23.62 -45.99 -11.41
C LYS A 272 -22.35 -45.18 -11.65
N VAL A 273 -21.67 -44.71 -10.58
CA VAL A 273 -20.44 -43.91 -10.72
C VAL A 273 -19.34 -44.70 -11.42
N ILE A 274 -19.08 -45.95 -11.00
CA ILE A 274 -18.04 -46.78 -11.62
C ILE A 274 -18.42 -47.16 -13.05
N GLN A 275 -19.71 -47.41 -13.34
CA GLN A 275 -20.16 -47.64 -14.71
C GLN A 275 -19.94 -46.40 -15.60
N ASP A 276 -20.34 -45.22 -15.14
CA ASP A 276 -20.15 -43.96 -15.85
C ASP A 276 -18.64 -43.71 -16.11
N MET A 277 -17.78 -44.04 -15.15
CA MET A 277 -16.31 -43.99 -15.32
C MET A 277 -15.82 -44.99 -16.37
N GLN A 278 -16.33 -46.22 -16.39
CA GLN A 278 -15.97 -47.23 -17.40
C GLN A 278 -16.33 -46.76 -18.81
N ASP A 279 -17.53 -46.21 -18.98
CA ASP A 279 -18.05 -45.72 -20.26
C ASP A 279 -17.27 -44.47 -20.73
N ALA A 280 -16.94 -43.58 -19.80
CA ALA A 280 -16.20 -42.35 -20.09
C ALA A 280 -14.67 -42.53 -20.17
N ALA A 281 -14.13 -43.71 -19.90
CA ALA A 281 -12.69 -43.94 -19.78
C ALA A 281 -11.89 -43.51 -21.03
N SER A 282 -12.50 -43.58 -22.21
CA SER A 282 -11.88 -43.14 -23.48
C SER A 282 -11.70 -41.62 -23.60
N THR A 283 -12.47 -40.83 -22.84
CA THR A 283 -12.43 -39.37 -22.81
C THR A 283 -11.41 -38.81 -21.81
N TYR A 284 -10.91 -39.67 -20.92
CA TYR A 284 -9.99 -39.28 -19.87
C TYR A 284 -8.57 -39.06 -20.41
N GLU A 285 -7.87 -38.10 -19.84
CA GLU A 285 -6.50 -37.79 -20.19
C GLU A 285 -5.56 -38.84 -19.59
N LYS A 286 -4.69 -39.41 -20.44
CA LYS A 286 -3.70 -40.39 -20.01
C LYS A 286 -2.48 -39.71 -19.41
N LEU A 287 -2.26 -39.93 -18.12
CA LEU A 287 -1.08 -39.44 -17.40
C LEU A 287 -0.09 -40.56 -17.09
N ASN A 288 1.20 -40.21 -17.07
CA ASN A 288 2.23 -41.12 -16.56
C ASN A 288 2.19 -41.18 -15.03
N LEU A 289 2.87 -42.18 -14.44
CA LEU A 289 2.84 -42.42 -12.99
C LEU A 289 3.22 -41.18 -12.17
N SER A 290 4.33 -40.52 -12.51
CA SER A 290 4.78 -39.33 -11.76
C SER A 290 3.80 -38.18 -11.85
N ALA A 291 3.29 -37.86 -13.05
CA ALA A 291 2.35 -36.76 -13.24
C ALA A 291 1.01 -37.05 -12.56
N CYS A 292 0.57 -38.32 -12.57
CA CYS A 292 -0.63 -38.76 -11.87
C CYS A 292 -0.51 -38.52 -10.36
N PHE A 293 0.58 -39.02 -9.78
CA PHE A 293 0.87 -38.83 -8.37
C PHE A 293 0.96 -37.33 -8.03
N ASP A 294 1.68 -36.55 -8.84
CA ASP A 294 1.83 -35.10 -8.65
C ASP A 294 0.53 -34.29 -8.82
N LEU A 295 -0.50 -34.85 -9.47
CA LEU A 295 -1.81 -34.21 -9.61
C LEU A 295 -2.63 -34.38 -8.33
N TYR A 296 -2.70 -35.60 -7.80
CA TYR A 296 -3.49 -35.91 -6.61
C TYR A 296 -2.77 -35.62 -5.28
N ASP A 297 -1.45 -35.47 -5.31
CA ASP A 297 -0.66 -34.97 -4.17
C ASP A 297 -0.82 -33.46 -3.97
N ASP A 298 -1.15 -32.69 -5.02
CA ASP A 298 -1.32 -31.24 -4.96
C ASP A 298 -2.80 -30.82 -4.86
N TYR A 299 -3.16 -30.29 -3.70
CA TYR A 299 -4.53 -29.84 -3.38
C TYR A 299 -5.03 -28.69 -4.25
N TRP A 300 -4.12 -27.86 -4.79
CA TRP A 300 -4.51 -26.66 -5.53
C TRP A 300 -4.76 -26.95 -7.01
N LYS A 301 -4.51 -28.18 -7.45
CA LYS A 301 -4.81 -28.61 -8.80
C LYS A 301 -6.26 -29.06 -8.92
N PRO A 302 -6.88 -28.89 -10.09
CA PRO A 302 -8.21 -29.41 -10.34
C PRO A 302 -8.17 -30.95 -10.37
N GLN A 303 -8.65 -31.56 -9.29
CA GLN A 303 -8.74 -33.01 -9.13
C GLN A 303 -10.11 -33.47 -9.64
N GLY A 304 -10.09 -34.48 -10.51
CA GLY A 304 -11.28 -35.11 -11.09
C GLY A 304 -11.32 -36.60 -10.82
N ASP A 305 -12.33 -37.27 -11.35
CA ASP A 305 -12.42 -38.74 -11.28
C ASP A 305 -11.19 -39.38 -11.95
N ALA A 306 -10.65 -40.44 -11.34
CA ALA A 306 -9.42 -41.10 -11.75
C ALA A 306 -9.61 -42.60 -11.91
N ILE A 307 -9.13 -43.14 -13.03
CA ILE A 307 -8.99 -44.58 -13.25
C ILE A 307 -7.50 -44.93 -13.16
N ILE A 308 -7.11 -45.64 -12.11
CA ILE A 308 -5.75 -46.09 -11.86
C ILE A 308 -5.59 -47.50 -12.42
N LEU A 309 -4.70 -47.66 -13.39
CA LEU A 309 -4.38 -48.95 -13.99
C LEU A 309 -3.19 -49.57 -13.27
N VAL A 310 -3.34 -50.81 -12.83
CA VAL A 310 -2.28 -51.56 -12.16
C VAL A 310 -1.47 -52.39 -13.14
N LYS A 311 -0.25 -52.79 -12.75
CA LYS A 311 0.55 -53.73 -13.54
C LYS A 311 -0.01 -55.15 -13.42
N ASN A 312 -0.01 -55.87 -14.54
CA ASN A 312 -0.54 -57.26 -14.62
C ASN A 312 0.11 -58.21 -13.62
N GLU A 313 1.39 -58.03 -13.29
CA GLU A 313 2.15 -58.86 -12.35
C GLU A 313 1.66 -58.74 -10.89
N SER A 314 0.96 -57.64 -10.57
CA SER A 314 0.44 -57.37 -9.22
C SER A 314 -0.98 -57.91 -8.99
N VAL A 315 -1.59 -58.55 -10.00
CA VAL A 315 -2.99 -58.98 -9.99
C VAL A 315 -3.06 -60.50 -9.97
N GLN A 316 -3.31 -61.09 -8.80
CA GLN A 316 -3.48 -62.54 -8.64
C GLN A 316 -4.96 -62.99 -8.72
N SER A 317 -5.91 -62.08 -8.93
CA SER A 317 -7.35 -62.39 -8.95
C SER A 317 -7.86 -62.79 -10.35
N THR A 318 -8.95 -63.57 -10.37
CA THR A 318 -9.61 -64.14 -11.57
C THR A 318 -9.93 -63.08 -12.65
N PRO A 319 -10.05 -63.47 -13.93
CA PRO A 319 -10.25 -62.53 -15.05
C PRO A 319 -11.55 -61.71 -14.98
N ASP A 320 -12.55 -62.22 -14.25
CA ASP A 320 -13.93 -61.75 -14.35
C ASP A 320 -14.23 -60.49 -13.51
N ASP A 321 -13.33 -60.13 -12.58
CA ASP A 321 -13.46 -58.93 -11.77
C ASP A 321 -12.37 -57.93 -12.12
N SER A 322 -12.76 -56.87 -12.83
CA SER A 322 -11.84 -55.86 -13.35
C SER A 322 -11.66 -54.65 -12.42
N LEU A 323 -12.55 -54.46 -11.43
CA LEU A 323 -12.43 -53.45 -10.39
C LEU A 323 -11.72 -54.04 -9.18
N LEU A 324 -10.62 -53.44 -8.75
CA LEU A 324 -9.84 -53.92 -7.61
C LEU A 324 -10.24 -53.22 -6.33
N MET A 325 -10.32 -51.89 -6.34
CA MET A 325 -10.70 -51.05 -5.20
C MET A 325 -11.24 -49.72 -5.72
N TYR A 326 -11.97 -48.98 -4.89
CA TYR A 326 -12.37 -47.62 -5.18
C TYR A 326 -12.47 -46.76 -3.92
N VAL A 327 -12.42 -45.45 -4.10
CA VAL A 327 -12.68 -44.48 -3.03
C VAL A 327 -13.22 -43.17 -3.62
N SER A 328 -14.29 -42.63 -3.04
CA SER A 328 -14.76 -41.26 -3.29
C SER A 328 -14.31 -40.35 -2.17
N ILE A 329 -13.60 -39.30 -2.57
CA ILE A 329 -13.05 -38.28 -1.68
C ILE A 329 -13.99 -37.09 -1.65
N VAL A 330 -14.40 -36.71 -0.43
CA VAL A 330 -15.11 -35.47 -0.16
C VAL A 330 -14.13 -34.52 0.52
N PRO A 331 -13.75 -33.39 -0.11
CA PRO A 331 -12.86 -32.42 0.49
C PRO A 331 -13.41 -31.87 1.80
N ARG A 332 -12.58 -31.86 2.85
CA ARG A 332 -12.95 -31.39 4.20
C ARG A 332 -12.01 -30.30 4.71
N LEU A 333 -12.52 -29.52 5.68
CA LEU A 333 -11.82 -28.42 6.34
C LEU A 333 -10.68 -28.88 7.27
N ASP A 334 -10.72 -30.13 7.75
CA ASP A 334 -9.72 -30.71 8.64
C ASP A 334 -8.54 -31.36 7.90
N ASP A 335 -8.45 -31.12 6.59
CA ASP A 335 -7.38 -31.63 5.72
C ASP A 335 -7.26 -33.17 5.69
N TRP A 336 -8.22 -33.86 6.29
CA TRP A 336 -8.28 -35.29 6.38
C TRP A 336 -8.67 -35.87 5.01
N ALA A 337 -7.96 -36.93 4.58
CA ALA A 337 -8.06 -37.59 3.27
C ALA A 337 -7.45 -36.88 2.03
N LYS A 338 -6.75 -35.74 2.17
CA LYS A 338 -6.19 -34.94 1.05
C LYS A 338 -5.43 -35.74 -0.03
N ASN A 339 -4.55 -36.64 0.37
CA ASN A 339 -3.76 -37.53 -0.49
C ASN A 339 -3.61 -38.91 0.17
N MET A 340 -4.48 -39.24 1.13
CA MET A 340 -4.30 -40.39 2.00
C MET A 340 -4.44 -41.71 1.24
N TRP A 341 -5.39 -41.76 0.29
CA TRP A 341 -5.51 -42.88 -0.65
C TRP A 341 -4.29 -43.01 -1.56
N ALA A 342 -3.65 -41.88 -1.92
CA ALA A 342 -2.51 -41.84 -2.83
C ALA A 342 -1.17 -42.16 -2.15
N LEU A 343 -1.04 -42.06 -0.83
CA LEU A 343 0.23 -42.27 -0.13
C LEU A 343 0.45 -43.70 0.41
N GLY A 344 -0.55 -44.58 0.30
CA GLY A 344 -0.42 -46.02 0.58
C GLY A 344 -0.06 -46.41 2.02
N ASN A 345 0.01 -45.46 2.96
CA ASN A 345 0.28 -45.71 4.38
C ASN A 345 -0.34 -44.62 5.26
N GLY A 346 -1.67 -44.47 5.18
CA GLY A 346 -2.42 -43.56 6.02
C GLY A 346 -2.49 -44.07 7.46
N SER A 347 -1.54 -43.70 8.31
CA SER A 347 -1.52 -44.08 9.74
C SER A 347 -2.58 -43.37 10.61
N GLY A 348 -3.61 -42.76 9.99
CA GLY A 348 -4.84 -42.19 10.60
C GLY A 348 -4.66 -41.03 11.56
N ASN A 349 -3.43 -40.77 12.00
CA ASN A 349 -3.08 -39.76 12.99
C ASN A 349 -2.24 -38.61 12.41
N PHE A 350 -1.67 -38.76 11.20
CA PHE A 350 -0.80 -37.74 10.58
C PHE A 350 -0.99 -37.64 9.06
N LEU A 351 -0.83 -36.42 8.51
CA LEU A 351 -0.58 -36.19 7.08
C LEU A 351 0.72 -36.91 6.71
N ALA A 352 0.65 -37.93 5.86
CA ALA A 352 1.85 -38.60 5.38
C ALA A 352 2.67 -37.63 4.51
N MET A 353 3.97 -37.54 4.76
CA MET A 353 4.86 -36.71 3.94
C MET A 353 4.99 -37.33 2.55
N SER A 354 4.80 -36.51 1.52
CA SER A 354 5.00 -36.91 0.13
C SER A 354 6.44 -37.38 -0.08
N PRO A 355 6.67 -38.52 -0.76
CA PRO A 355 8.00 -38.99 -1.11
C PRO A 355 8.74 -37.98 -2.01
N PRO A 356 10.08 -38.01 -2.05
CA PRO A 356 10.83 -37.17 -2.97
C PRO A 356 10.44 -37.45 -4.43
N LYS A 357 10.12 -36.39 -5.17
CA LYS A 357 9.73 -36.43 -6.58
C LYS A 357 10.96 -36.56 -7.49
N PRO A 358 10.88 -37.24 -8.65
CA PRO A 358 9.70 -37.89 -9.22
C PRO A 358 9.43 -39.27 -8.63
N VAL A 359 8.15 -39.59 -8.43
CA VAL A 359 7.74 -40.93 -8.00
C VAL A 359 7.83 -41.88 -9.19
N THR A 360 8.57 -42.98 -9.01
CA THR A 360 8.79 -44.01 -10.06
C THR A 360 8.13 -45.34 -9.75
N LYS A 361 7.84 -45.60 -8.47
CA LYS A 361 7.07 -46.74 -7.99
C LYS A 361 6.00 -46.25 -7.04
N TRP A 362 4.78 -46.72 -7.25
CA TRP A 362 3.62 -46.31 -6.48
C TRP A 362 2.75 -47.54 -6.23
N PHE A 363 2.46 -47.83 -4.97
CA PHE A 363 1.68 -48.98 -4.54
C PHE A 363 0.42 -48.52 -3.82
N LEU A 364 -0.71 -49.19 -4.07
CA LEU A 364 -2.01 -48.82 -3.52
C LEU A 364 -2.67 -49.97 -2.75
N GLY A 365 -3.28 -49.58 -1.62
CA GLY A 365 -4.10 -50.41 -0.74
C GLY A 365 -3.40 -51.59 -0.07
N PRO A 366 -4.16 -52.41 0.69
CA PRO A 366 -3.62 -53.54 1.46
C PRO A 366 -2.86 -54.56 0.62
N ASN A 367 -3.34 -54.82 -0.60
CA ASN A 367 -2.79 -55.81 -1.51
C ASN A 367 -1.57 -55.31 -2.31
N HIS A 368 -1.09 -54.08 -2.05
CA HIS A 368 0.11 -53.50 -2.67
C HIS A 368 0.08 -53.54 -4.20
N TYR A 369 -1.00 -53.05 -4.81
CA TYR A 369 -1.11 -53.01 -6.26
C TYR A 369 -0.14 -51.99 -6.84
N GLU A 370 0.79 -52.41 -7.71
CA GLU A 370 1.73 -51.52 -8.36
C GLU A 370 1.03 -50.75 -9.49
N VAL A 371 1.04 -49.42 -9.41
CA VAL A 371 0.44 -48.56 -10.42
C VAL A 371 1.31 -48.57 -11.69
N SER A 372 0.64 -48.66 -12.83
CA SER A 372 1.23 -48.55 -14.17
C SER A 372 1.08 -47.12 -14.71
N ARG A 373 -0.16 -46.63 -14.74
CA ARG A 373 -0.56 -45.32 -15.27
C ARG A 373 -1.95 -44.95 -14.76
N CYS A 374 -2.38 -43.73 -15.03
CA CYS A 374 -3.77 -43.36 -14.76
C CYS A 374 -4.42 -42.62 -15.93
N LEU A 375 -5.75 -42.70 -15.95
CA LEU A 375 -6.61 -41.89 -16.80
C LEU A 375 -7.36 -40.94 -15.87
N VAL A 376 -7.27 -39.64 -16.14
CA VAL A 376 -7.89 -38.62 -15.29
C VAL A 376 -8.92 -37.83 -16.09
N GLN A 377 -10.06 -37.61 -15.47
CA GLN A 377 -11.11 -36.76 -16.01
C GLN A 377 -10.56 -35.37 -16.33
N PRO A 378 -10.72 -34.86 -17.58
CA PRO A 378 -10.10 -33.60 -17.97
C PRO A 378 -10.69 -32.43 -17.18
N PRO A 379 -9.89 -31.42 -16.81
CA PRO A 379 -10.36 -30.28 -16.01
C PRO A 379 -11.51 -29.51 -16.65
N ALA A 380 -11.62 -29.53 -17.97
CA ALA A 380 -12.71 -28.88 -18.71
C ALA A 380 -14.07 -29.57 -18.53
N SER A 381 -14.08 -30.84 -18.11
CA SER A 381 -15.30 -31.60 -17.78
C SER A 381 -15.65 -31.55 -16.29
N LEU A 382 -14.75 -31.02 -15.47
CA LEU A 382 -15.04 -30.72 -14.07
C LEU A 382 -15.90 -29.46 -14.02
N ASP A 383 -17.06 -29.54 -13.38
CA ASP A 383 -17.94 -28.40 -13.08
C ASP A 383 -17.28 -27.54 -11.99
N VAL A 384 -16.10 -26.97 -12.27
CA VAL A 384 -15.31 -26.21 -11.30
C VAL A 384 -16.02 -24.90 -10.99
N LYS A 385 -16.78 -24.92 -9.89
CA LYS A 385 -17.49 -23.75 -9.41
C LYS A 385 -16.59 -22.95 -8.48
N CYS A 386 -16.39 -21.69 -8.80
CA CYS A 386 -15.73 -20.75 -7.92
C CYS A 386 -16.76 -19.97 -7.11
N ARG A 387 -16.35 -19.54 -5.92
CA ARG A 387 -17.15 -18.68 -5.05
C ARG A 387 -16.51 -17.31 -4.98
N PHE A 388 -17.34 -16.28 -5.08
CA PHE A 388 -16.97 -14.90 -4.82
C PHE A 388 -17.63 -14.46 -3.53
N GLU A 389 -16.81 -14.11 -2.56
CA GLU A 389 -17.21 -13.89 -1.18
C GLU A 389 -16.78 -12.51 -0.69
N TYR A 390 -17.45 -12.02 0.35
CA TYR A 390 -17.12 -10.77 1.01
C TYR A 390 -17.15 -10.90 2.53
N SER A 391 -16.45 -10.02 3.22
CA SER A 391 -16.38 -9.96 4.68
C SER A 391 -17.12 -8.73 5.23
N PRO A 392 -18.37 -8.86 5.70
CA PRO A 392 -19.08 -7.78 6.36
C PRO A 392 -18.30 -7.12 7.53
N PRO A 393 -17.61 -7.88 8.42
CA PRO A 393 -16.81 -7.28 9.49
C PRO A 393 -15.76 -6.28 8.99
N ILE A 394 -15.08 -6.59 7.89
CA ILE A 394 -14.10 -5.70 7.28
C ILE A 394 -14.80 -4.46 6.70
N MET A 395 -15.90 -4.66 5.96
CA MET A 395 -16.67 -3.54 5.38
C MET A 395 -17.19 -2.57 6.44
N PHE A 396 -17.77 -3.07 7.54
CA PHE A 396 -18.24 -2.24 8.64
C PHE A 396 -17.10 -1.49 9.33
N THR A 397 -15.94 -2.13 9.50
CA THR A 397 -14.74 -1.49 10.07
C THR A 397 -14.29 -0.31 9.19
N ILE A 398 -14.27 -0.48 7.86
CA ILE A 398 -13.91 0.57 6.92
C ILE A 398 -14.90 1.73 6.96
N ILE A 399 -16.20 1.45 7.06
CA ILE A 399 -17.24 2.48 7.21
C ILE A 399 -17.01 3.28 8.50
N LEU A 400 -16.79 2.60 9.63
CA LEU A 400 -16.57 3.26 10.92
C LEU A 400 -15.32 4.15 10.90
N MET A 401 -14.22 3.64 10.35
CA MET A 401 -12.98 4.41 10.24
C MET A 401 -13.13 5.60 9.29
N ASN A 402 -13.87 5.48 8.19
CA ASN A 402 -14.17 6.59 7.30
C ASN A 402 -15.08 7.64 7.93
N LEU A 403 -16.09 7.20 8.69
CA LEU A 403 -16.94 8.11 9.46
C LEU A 403 -16.08 8.91 10.47
N LEU A 404 -15.19 8.25 11.20
CA LEU A 404 -14.25 8.91 12.11
C LEU A 404 -13.40 9.97 11.36
N LYS A 405 -12.86 9.63 10.18
CA LYS A 405 -12.08 10.57 9.36
C LYS A 405 -12.90 11.80 8.97
N VAL A 406 -14.12 11.61 8.46
CA VAL A 406 -15.02 12.72 8.08
C VAL A 406 -15.30 13.61 9.29
N LEU A 407 -15.61 13.03 10.45
CA LEU A 407 -15.86 13.78 11.69
C LEU A 407 -14.63 14.60 12.10
N VAL A 408 -13.45 13.99 12.15
CA VAL A 408 -12.21 14.69 12.50
C VAL A 408 -11.93 15.83 11.51
N MET A 409 -12.04 15.58 10.20
CA MET A 409 -11.80 16.61 9.18
C MET A 409 -12.83 17.75 9.25
N LEU A 410 -14.10 17.45 9.54
CA LEU A 410 -15.13 18.47 9.77
C LEU A 410 -14.81 19.33 10.99
N VAL A 411 -14.33 18.73 12.09
CA VAL A 411 -13.91 19.49 13.27
C VAL A 411 -12.69 20.37 12.94
N ILE A 412 -11.70 19.84 12.21
CA ILE A 412 -10.53 20.63 11.74
C ILE A 412 -10.99 21.83 10.91
N TRP A 413 -11.92 21.60 9.98
CA TRP A 413 -12.45 22.65 9.12
C TRP A 413 -13.25 23.71 9.89
N LYS A 414 -14.11 23.30 10.83
CA LYS A 414 -14.87 24.23 11.70
C LYS A 414 -13.95 25.04 12.60
N ALA A 415 -12.96 24.40 13.24
CA ALA A 415 -11.98 25.07 14.08
C ALA A 415 -11.16 26.09 13.28
N GLY A 416 -10.76 25.75 12.05
CA GLY A 416 -10.04 26.66 11.15
C GLY A 416 -10.87 27.85 10.68
N ARG A 417 -12.20 27.73 10.57
CA ARG A 417 -13.09 28.87 10.28
C ARG A 417 -13.17 29.86 11.45
N GLY A 418 -13.19 29.37 12.69
CA GLY A 418 -13.19 30.22 13.88
C GLY A 418 -11.89 31.02 14.04
N GLN A 419 -10.75 30.42 13.67
CA GLN A 419 -9.45 31.11 13.69
C GLN A 419 -9.33 32.21 12.64
N GLY A 420 -10.06 32.17 11.52
CA GLY A 420 -10.01 33.21 10.48
C GLY A 420 -10.39 34.61 10.97
N GLN A 421 -11.15 34.71 12.07
CA GLN A 421 -11.48 35.98 12.72
C GLN A 421 -10.41 36.43 13.73
N GLN A 422 -9.73 35.48 14.39
CA GLN A 422 -8.70 35.72 15.42
C GLN A 422 -7.28 35.86 14.84
N GLN A 423 -7.05 35.38 13.62
CA GLN A 423 -5.79 35.46 12.86
C GLN A 423 -5.44 36.89 12.38
N ARG A 424 -6.04 37.90 13.04
CA ARG A 424 -5.58 39.30 13.05
C ARG A 424 -4.50 39.55 14.11
N ASP A 425 -4.32 38.64 15.07
CA ASP A 425 -3.18 38.68 15.99
C ASP A 425 -2.00 37.89 15.36
N ASN A 426 -0.95 38.61 14.96
CA ASN A 426 0.21 38.09 14.19
C ASN A 426 0.87 36.81 14.76
N ALA A 427 0.70 36.50 16.05
CA ALA A 427 1.33 35.36 16.73
C ALA A 427 0.74 33.98 16.38
N GLN A 428 -0.53 33.90 15.93
CA GLN A 428 -1.23 32.61 15.69
C GLN A 428 -1.22 32.14 14.22
N GLU A 429 -0.46 32.81 13.33
CA GLU A 429 -0.41 32.45 11.92
C GLU A 429 0.18 31.03 11.73
N THR A 430 -0.60 30.12 11.13
CA THR A 430 -0.12 28.77 10.80
C THR A 430 0.70 28.81 9.52
N LEU A 431 1.94 28.33 9.57
CA LEU A 431 2.86 28.30 8.44
C LEU A 431 2.71 26.96 7.73
N SER A 432 1.72 26.87 6.85
CA SER A 432 1.38 25.62 6.14
C SER A 432 2.15 25.46 4.84
N THR A 433 2.50 26.56 4.19
CA THR A 433 3.27 26.59 2.93
C THR A 433 4.56 27.40 3.10
N LEU A 434 5.50 27.20 2.16
CA LEU A 434 6.69 28.06 2.09
C LEU A 434 6.31 29.53 1.86
N GLY A 435 5.23 29.79 1.11
CA GLY A 435 4.71 31.14 0.90
C GLY A 435 4.24 31.80 2.20
N ASP A 436 3.54 31.05 3.06
CA ASP A 436 3.11 31.52 4.39
C ASP A 436 4.33 31.92 5.23
N ALA A 437 5.37 31.08 5.24
CA ALA A 437 6.61 31.38 5.96
C ALA A 437 7.29 32.65 5.44
N ILE A 438 7.50 32.77 4.12
CA ILE A 438 8.14 33.96 3.53
C ILE A 438 7.34 35.21 3.88
N SER A 439 6.01 35.18 3.70
CA SER A 439 5.14 36.32 4.05
C SER A 439 5.25 36.69 5.53
N SER A 440 5.25 35.71 6.43
CA SER A 440 5.31 35.94 7.88
C SER A 440 6.66 36.51 8.31
N PHE A 441 7.79 35.93 7.86
CA PHE A 441 9.13 36.41 8.19
C PHE A 441 9.49 37.76 7.55
N MET A 442 8.90 38.09 6.39
CA MET A 442 9.06 39.41 5.76
C MET A 442 8.35 40.51 6.55
N ARG A 443 7.24 40.19 7.23
CA ARG A 443 6.52 41.14 8.10
C ARG A 443 7.21 41.28 9.44
N GLU A 444 7.60 40.17 10.05
CA GLU A 444 8.26 40.14 11.35
C GLU A 444 9.51 39.23 11.31
N PRO A 445 10.70 39.83 11.09
CA PRO A 445 11.96 39.10 11.05
C PRO A 445 12.24 38.37 12.37
N CYS A 446 12.73 37.14 12.30
CA CYS A 446 13.08 36.37 13.49
C CYS A 446 14.39 36.87 14.10
N LYS A 447 14.34 37.31 15.37
CA LYS A 447 15.48 37.88 16.11
C LYS A 447 16.68 36.93 16.18
N GLN A 448 16.42 35.63 16.33
CA GLN A 448 17.44 34.59 16.49
C GLN A 448 18.17 34.25 15.19
N THR A 449 17.65 34.65 14.04
CA THR A 449 18.26 34.37 12.72
C THR A 449 18.73 35.63 12.01
N VAL A 450 18.70 36.79 12.67
CA VAL A 450 19.23 38.05 12.09
C VAL A 450 20.73 37.90 11.84
N GLY A 451 21.17 38.28 10.65
CA GLY A 451 22.58 38.20 10.26
C GLY A 451 23.05 36.80 9.84
N MET A 452 22.21 35.77 9.96
CA MET A 452 22.45 34.48 9.33
C MET A 452 22.18 34.63 7.82
N GLY A 453 23.19 34.39 6.98
CA GLY A 453 23.05 34.47 5.53
C GLY A 453 22.17 33.35 4.94
N LEU A 454 22.49 32.87 3.74
CA LEU A 454 21.84 31.69 3.15
C LEU A 454 22.19 30.40 3.91
N ALA A 455 21.56 30.21 5.07
CA ALA A 455 21.69 29.04 5.91
C ALA A 455 20.86 27.88 5.36
N ALA A 456 21.46 26.69 5.30
CA ALA A 456 20.81 25.47 4.85
C ALA A 456 20.60 24.50 6.03
N LYS A 457 19.76 23.49 5.82
CA LYS A 457 19.46 22.48 6.84
C LYS A 457 20.70 21.80 7.44
N TYR A 458 21.76 21.60 6.66
CA TYR A 458 23.00 20.97 7.13
C TYR A 458 23.85 21.88 8.04
N ASP A 459 23.56 23.18 8.04
CA ASP A 459 24.18 24.13 8.98
C ASP A 459 23.54 24.06 10.37
N PHE A 460 22.44 23.30 10.50
CA PHE A 460 21.69 23.12 11.73
C PHE A 460 21.58 21.63 12.08
N PRO A 461 22.62 21.04 12.70
CA PRO A 461 22.58 19.64 13.11
C PRO A 461 21.37 19.38 14.01
N ALA A 462 20.71 18.22 13.84
CA ALA A 462 19.49 17.92 14.59
C ALA A 462 19.73 17.63 16.08
N GLU A 463 20.96 17.32 16.47
CA GLU A 463 21.34 16.88 17.82
C GLU A 463 21.93 18.01 18.69
N SER A 464 22.31 19.15 18.10
CA SER A 464 22.93 20.27 18.81
C SER A 464 22.18 21.57 18.59
N SER A 465 22.12 22.42 19.61
CA SER A 465 21.60 23.79 19.46
C SER A 465 22.55 24.60 18.59
N TRP A 466 22.04 25.23 17.53
CA TRP A 466 22.88 26.08 16.67
C TRP A 466 23.29 27.38 17.35
N LEU A 467 22.73 27.72 18.51
CA LEU A 467 23.11 28.89 19.28
C LEU A 467 24.56 28.79 19.81
N ILE A 468 25.15 27.58 19.77
CA ILE A 468 26.52 27.30 20.20
C ILE A 468 27.50 27.37 19.01
N GLN A 469 27.00 27.48 17.78
CA GLN A 469 27.81 27.48 16.56
C GLN A 469 27.88 28.87 15.95
N ASP A 470 29.04 29.19 15.35
CA ASP A 470 29.20 30.45 14.61
C ASP A 470 28.17 30.51 13.46
N PRO A 471 27.57 31.69 13.21
CA PRO A 471 26.59 31.84 12.15
C PRO A 471 27.21 31.46 10.79
N PRO A 472 26.48 30.77 9.91
CA PRO A 472 27.02 30.30 8.65
C PRO A 472 27.48 31.47 7.78
N ALA A 473 28.69 31.34 7.24
CA ALA A 473 29.29 32.34 6.36
C ALA A 473 28.41 32.57 5.10
N PRO A 474 28.40 33.79 4.54
CA PRO A 474 27.68 34.08 3.30
C PRO A 474 28.14 33.16 2.17
N ARG A 475 27.18 32.63 1.42
CA ARG A 475 27.45 31.67 0.32
C ARG A 475 27.23 32.33 -1.03
N ILE A 476 28.13 32.03 -1.95
CA ILE A 476 27.98 32.39 -3.36
C ILE A 476 26.93 31.45 -3.97
N PHE A 477 25.92 32.02 -4.61
CA PHE A 477 24.91 31.25 -5.35
C PHE A 477 25.57 30.44 -6.46
N LYS A 478 25.31 29.13 -6.49
CA LYS A 478 25.74 28.22 -7.57
C LYS A 478 24.50 27.66 -8.26
N ALA A 479 24.40 27.90 -9.57
CA ALA A 479 23.33 27.35 -10.39
C ALA A 479 23.61 25.87 -10.68
N GLU A 480 23.12 24.99 -9.81
CA GLU A 480 23.19 23.54 -10.00
C GLU A 480 21.80 23.00 -10.36
N ALA A 481 21.72 22.21 -11.43
CA ALA A 481 20.48 21.54 -11.82
C ALA A 481 20.13 20.46 -10.78
N LYS A 482 19.00 20.65 -10.07
CA LYS A 482 18.51 19.70 -9.08
C LYS A 482 17.35 18.88 -9.62
N GLN A 483 17.35 17.59 -9.29
CA GLN A 483 16.23 16.70 -9.57
C GLN A 483 15.14 16.89 -8.51
N TRP A 484 13.86 16.76 -8.89
CA TRP A 484 12.72 16.90 -7.97
C TRP A 484 12.81 16.00 -6.72
N ARG A 485 13.37 14.79 -6.86
CA ARG A 485 13.59 13.87 -5.73
C ARG A 485 14.48 14.44 -4.63
N SER A 486 15.37 15.39 -4.96
CA SER A 486 16.30 16.02 -4.01
C SER A 486 15.62 16.99 -3.04
N ALA A 487 14.33 17.28 -3.23
CA ALA A 487 13.55 18.13 -2.35
C ALA A 487 13.37 17.53 -0.93
N ALA A 488 13.41 16.20 -0.79
CA ALA A 488 13.28 15.51 0.49
C ALA A 488 14.32 14.40 0.63
N SER A 489 14.66 14.03 1.87
CA SER A 489 15.56 12.90 2.12
C SER A 489 14.90 11.57 1.78
N LEU A 490 15.69 10.56 1.38
CA LEU A 490 15.23 9.20 1.14
C LEU A 490 14.41 8.63 2.31
N ARG A 491 14.83 8.90 3.56
CA ARG A 491 14.08 8.50 4.75
C ARG A 491 12.67 9.10 4.79
N ARG A 492 12.52 10.37 4.39
CA ARG A 492 11.20 11.03 4.34
C ARG A 492 10.34 10.49 3.21
N TRP A 493 10.92 10.23 2.04
CA TRP A 493 10.23 9.53 0.96
C TRP A 493 9.74 8.16 1.40
N ALA A 494 10.58 7.36 2.06
CA ALA A 494 10.19 6.05 2.56
C ALA A 494 9.05 6.15 3.60
N VAL A 495 9.16 7.04 4.58
CA VAL A 495 8.09 7.23 5.58
C VAL A 495 6.79 7.69 4.93
N LEU A 496 6.83 8.59 3.94
CA LEU A 496 5.63 9.04 3.23
C LEU A 496 4.99 8.00 2.33
N LEU A 497 5.77 7.04 1.82
CA LEU A 497 5.25 5.93 1.02
C LEU A 497 4.70 4.80 1.90
N LEU A 498 5.17 4.70 3.14
CA LEU A 498 4.77 3.66 4.10
C LEU A 498 3.61 4.08 5.03
N MET A 499 3.32 5.38 5.11
CA MET A 499 2.19 5.95 5.87
C MET A 499 1.04 6.30 4.95
#